data_AF-A0A839GYS0-F1
#
_entry.id   AF-A0A839GYS0-F1
#
_cell.length_a   1.000
_cell.length_b   1.000
_cell.length_c   1.000
_cell.angle_alpha   90.00
_cell.angle_beta   90.00
_cell.angle_gamma   90.00
#
_symmetry.space_group_name_H-M   'P 1'
#
loop_
_entity.id
_entity.type
_entity.pdbx_description
1 polymer ?
#
loop_
_entity_poly.entity_id
_entity_poly.type
_entity_poly.pdbx_seq_one_letter_code
_entity_poly.pdbx_strand_id
1 'polypeptide(L)'
;MTVLAAISTLFYIVTFLAVLVLVGFLITLLVGKLSKNIKTKKVGKIGSLITVLVAVLALIIAGITDASYRQIATKHNQRFDYYAQKYEALYIKTAKKAEEIGNSETEKWSDAIDNSDSADDFDVDETITDAMVDNAGDIADVDANMKKIKEYTEGMKANETQDRSFDKYNKSYKELKNLTNLVTSPSGSYNSFSDSFNKYDTSAANAYKDLNQ
;
A
#
# COMPACT_ATOMS: atom_id res chain seq x y z
N MET A 1 -11.14 -9.75 3.92
CA MET A 1 -11.92 -10.62 3.02
C MET A 1 -12.99 -9.77 2.36
N THR A 2 -13.05 -9.70 1.02
CA THR A 2 -14.02 -8.86 0.30
C THR A 2 -15.39 -9.55 0.20
N VAL A 3 -16.46 -8.79 -0.04
CA VAL A 3 -17.82 -9.32 -0.21
C VAL A 3 -17.90 -10.34 -1.35
N LEU A 4 -17.22 -10.09 -2.47
CA LEU A 4 -17.21 -11.00 -3.63
C LEU A 4 -16.53 -12.35 -3.31
N ALA A 5 -15.42 -12.33 -2.55
CA ALA A 5 -14.76 -13.56 -2.11
C ALA A 5 -15.65 -14.39 -1.17
N ALA A 6 -16.38 -13.73 -0.27
CA ALA A 6 -17.35 -14.39 0.61
C ALA A 6 -18.52 -15.02 -0.18
N ILE A 7 -19.04 -14.31 -1.19
CA ILE A 7 -20.11 -14.83 -2.06
C ILE A 7 -19.62 -16.06 -2.84
N SER A 8 -18.44 -15.99 -3.46
CA SER A 8 -17.88 -17.13 -4.20
C SER A 8 -17.73 -18.36 -3.29
N THR A 9 -17.17 -18.16 -2.09
CA THR A 9 -17.03 -19.22 -1.07
C THR A 9 -18.38 -19.83 -0.68
N LEU A 10 -19.39 -19.00 -0.45
CA LEU A 10 -20.75 -19.45 -0.12
C LEU A 10 -21.32 -20.35 -1.23
N PHE A 11 -21.19 -19.97 -2.51
CA PHE A 11 -21.70 -20.77 -3.61
C PHE A 11 -20.92 -22.08 -3.83
N TYR A 12 -19.62 -22.13 -3.50
CA TYR A 12 -18.90 -23.40 -3.43
C TYR A 12 -19.44 -24.31 -2.33
N ILE A 13 -19.80 -23.77 -1.15
CA ILE A 13 -20.44 -24.54 -0.07
C ILE A 13 -21.82 -25.05 -0.52
N VAL A 14 -22.64 -24.20 -1.15
CA VAL A 14 -23.95 -24.61 -1.69
C VAL A 14 -23.78 -25.73 -2.71
N THR A 15 -22.79 -25.63 -3.60
CA THR A 15 -22.48 -26.68 -4.57
C THR A 15 -22.11 -27.99 -3.87
N PHE A 16 -21.24 -27.93 -2.85
CA PHE A 16 -20.86 -29.10 -2.06
C PHE A 16 -22.07 -29.76 -1.38
N LEU A 17 -22.95 -28.98 -0.76
CA LEU A 17 -24.18 -29.49 -0.16
C LEU A 17 -25.13 -30.09 -1.20
N ALA A 18 -25.25 -29.47 -2.39
CA ALA A 18 -26.03 -30.01 -3.48
C ALA A 18 -25.50 -31.38 -3.94
N VAL A 19 -24.18 -31.58 -3.97
CA VAL A 19 -23.59 -32.89 -4.28
C VAL A 19 -24.00 -33.95 -3.24
N LEU A 20 -23.99 -33.61 -1.95
CA LEU A 20 -24.44 -34.54 -0.90
C LEU A 20 -25.93 -34.90 -1.03
N VAL A 21 -26.77 -33.91 -1.32
CA VAL A 21 -28.21 -34.12 -1.58
C VAL A 21 -28.43 -34.97 -2.83
N LEU A 22 -27.62 -34.76 -3.87
CA LEU A 22 -27.68 -35.53 -5.11
C LEU A 22 -27.41 -37.02 -4.84
N VAL A 23 -26.42 -37.33 -4.00
CA VAL A 23 -26.15 -38.71 -3.58
C VAL A 23 -27.39 -39.35 -2.93
N GLY A 24 -28.09 -38.62 -2.06
CA GLY A 24 -29.35 -39.10 -1.46
C GLY A 24 -30.45 -39.39 -2.50
N PHE A 25 -30.62 -38.51 -3.49
CA PHE A 25 -31.59 -38.74 -4.56
C PHE A 25 -31.19 -39.86 -5.52
N LEU A 26 -29.89 -40.04 -5.77
CA LEU A 26 -29.36 -41.16 -6.56
C LEU A 26 -29.59 -42.50 -5.84
N ILE A 27 -29.35 -42.57 -4.53
CA ILE A 27 -29.69 -43.76 -3.71
C ILE A 27 -31.19 -44.04 -3.79
N THR A 28 -32.03 -43.01 -3.63
CA THR A 28 -33.50 -43.13 -3.74
C THR A 28 -33.92 -43.65 -5.12
N LEU A 29 -33.28 -43.17 -6.19
CA LEU A 29 -33.51 -43.61 -7.56
C LEU A 29 -33.10 -45.09 -7.76
N LEU A 30 -31.96 -45.51 -7.20
CA LEU A 30 -31.49 -46.90 -7.24
C LEU A 30 -32.45 -47.83 -6.47
N VAL A 31 -32.84 -47.46 -5.24
CA VAL A 31 -33.80 -48.21 -4.44
C VAL A 31 -35.14 -48.34 -5.16
N GLY A 32 -35.65 -47.26 -5.75
CA GLY A 32 -36.88 -47.29 -6.55
C GLY A 32 -36.79 -48.20 -7.78
N LYS A 33 -35.60 -48.30 -8.40
CA LYS A 33 -35.35 -49.21 -9.53
C LYS A 33 -35.32 -50.67 -9.07
N LEU A 34 -34.63 -50.98 -7.97
CA LEU A 34 -34.48 -52.33 -7.42
C LEU A 34 -35.80 -52.88 -6.85
N SER A 35 -36.54 -52.05 -6.10
CA SER A 35 -37.83 -52.41 -5.51
C SER A 35 -39.01 -52.40 -6.49
N LYS A 36 -38.78 -52.02 -7.76
CA LYS A 36 -39.81 -51.77 -8.78
C LYS A 36 -40.89 -50.76 -8.34
N ASN A 37 -40.60 -49.90 -7.37
CA ASN A 37 -41.52 -48.87 -6.89
C ASN A 37 -41.47 -47.62 -7.80
N ILE A 38 -42.54 -47.42 -8.57
CA ILE A 38 -42.64 -46.33 -9.55
C ILE A 38 -42.59 -44.94 -8.90
N LYS A 39 -43.22 -44.76 -7.72
CA LYS A 39 -43.26 -43.47 -7.02
C LYS A 39 -41.86 -43.08 -6.54
N THR A 40 -41.17 -44.00 -5.85
CA THR A 40 -39.80 -43.79 -5.34
C THR A 40 -38.82 -43.50 -6.47
N LYS A 41 -38.92 -44.24 -7.59
CA LYS A 41 -38.10 -44.00 -8.79
C LYS A 41 -38.32 -42.60 -9.38
N LYS A 42 -39.58 -42.12 -9.45
CA LYS A 42 -39.90 -40.77 -9.95
C LYS A 42 -39.33 -39.68 -9.05
N VAL A 43 -39.45 -39.82 -7.73
CA VAL A 43 -38.91 -38.87 -6.75
C VAL A 43 -37.38 -38.77 -6.87
N GLY A 44 -36.68 -39.90 -6.90
CA GLY A 44 -35.23 -39.91 -7.08
C GLY A 44 -34.80 -39.24 -8.41
N LYS A 45 -35.55 -39.46 -9.50
CA LYS A 45 -35.24 -38.87 -10.82
C LYS A 45 -35.43 -37.36 -10.84
N ILE A 46 -36.58 -36.88 -10.37
CA ILE A 46 -36.91 -35.44 -10.35
C ILE A 46 -36.00 -34.72 -9.36
N GLY A 47 -35.81 -35.26 -8.16
CA GLY A 47 -34.90 -34.72 -7.16
C GLY A 47 -33.47 -34.59 -7.69
N SER A 48 -32.94 -35.66 -8.31
CA SER A 48 -31.61 -35.60 -8.92
C SER A 48 -31.50 -34.52 -10.01
N LEU A 49 -32.52 -34.36 -10.86
CA LEU A 49 -32.52 -33.35 -11.91
C LEU A 49 -32.51 -31.92 -11.35
N ILE A 50 -33.36 -31.66 -10.35
CA ILE A 50 -33.42 -30.35 -9.67
C ILE A 50 -32.09 -30.06 -8.98
N THR A 51 -31.52 -31.04 -8.27
CA THR A 51 -30.24 -30.86 -7.57
C THR A 51 -29.09 -30.58 -8.52
N VAL A 52 -29.04 -31.26 -9.69
CA VAL A 52 -28.04 -30.97 -10.72
C VAL A 52 -28.19 -29.53 -11.24
N LEU A 53 -29.40 -29.07 -11.50
CA LEU A 53 -29.64 -27.68 -11.93
C LEU A 53 -29.18 -26.67 -10.88
N VAL A 54 -29.50 -26.90 -9.60
CA VAL A 54 -29.04 -26.05 -8.50
C VAL A 54 -27.51 -26.03 -8.40
N ALA A 55 -26.85 -27.18 -8.49
CA ALA A 55 -25.40 -27.28 -8.44
C ALA A 55 -24.73 -26.54 -9.61
N VAL A 56 -25.25 -26.68 -10.83
CA VAL A 56 -24.73 -25.98 -12.02
C VAL A 56 -24.89 -24.47 -11.88
N LEU A 57 -26.06 -23.99 -11.45
CA LEU A 57 -26.27 -22.56 -11.22
C LEU A 57 -25.35 -22.01 -10.14
N ALA A 58 -25.15 -22.74 -9.04
CA ALA A 58 -24.25 -22.35 -7.98
C ALA A 58 -22.79 -22.24 -8.47
N LEU A 59 -22.33 -23.21 -9.27
CA LEU A 59 -20.99 -23.18 -9.89
C LEU A 59 -20.80 -22.00 -10.84
N ILE A 60 -21.80 -21.69 -11.67
CA ILE A 60 -21.76 -20.53 -12.58
C ILE A 60 -21.59 -19.23 -11.77
N ILE A 61 -22.39 -19.06 -10.70
CA ILE A 61 -22.32 -17.87 -9.86
C ILE A 61 -20.97 -17.80 -9.14
N ALA A 62 -20.49 -18.90 -8.58
CA ALA A 62 -19.16 -18.98 -7.93
C ALA A 62 -18.03 -18.61 -8.89
N GLY A 63 -18.07 -19.11 -10.12
CA GLY A 63 -17.07 -18.84 -11.16
C GLY A 63 -17.06 -17.38 -11.61
N ILE A 64 -18.24 -16.80 -11.90
CA ILE A 64 -18.35 -15.38 -12.30
C ILE A 64 -17.85 -14.45 -11.18
N THR A 65 -18.24 -14.74 -9.94
CA THR A 65 -17.85 -13.91 -8.78
C THR A 65 -16.36 -14.01 -8.48
N ASP A 66 -15.75 -15.21 -8.58
CA ASP A 66 -14.30 -15.39 -8.42
C ASP A 66 -13.51 -14.66 -9.53
N ALA A 67 -13.92 -14.80 -10.79
CA ALA A 67 -13.29 -14.11 -11.91
C ALA A 67 -13.34 -12.58 -11.75
N SER A 68 -14.50 -12.05 -11.34
CA SER A 68 -14.68 -10.62 -11.07
C SER A 68 -13.80 -10.15 -9.91
N TYR A 69 -13.74 -10.93 -8.83
CA TYR A 69 -12.88 -10.63 -7.68
C TYR A 69 -11.40 -10.60 -8.08
N ARG A 70 -10.91 -11.62 -8.80
CA ARG A 70 -9.53 -11.67 -9.30
C ARG A 70 -9.19 -10.48 -10.20
N GLN A 71 -10.11 -10.08 -11.07
CA GLN A 71 -9.91 -8.92 -11.94
C GLN A 71 -9.78 -7.62 -11.14
N ILE A 72 -10.63 -7.42 -10.13
CA ILE A 72 -10.56 -6.25 -9.24
C ILE A 72 -9.24 -6.27 -8.44
N ALA A 73 -8.90 -7.40 -7.83
CA ALA A 73 -7.64 -7.55 -7.09
C ALA A 73 -6.42 -7.27 -7.98
N THR A 74 -6.42 -7.77 -9.21
CA THR A 74 -5.36 -7.51 -10.19
C THR A 74 -5.24 -6.03 -10.52
N LYS A 75 -6.36 -5.33 -10.75
CA LYS A 75 -6.36 -3.89 -11.00
C LYS A 75 -5.84 -3.09 -9.81
N HIS A 76 -6.23 -3.46 -8.60
CA HIS A 76 -5.72 -2.85 -7.37
C HIS A 76 -4.22 -3.07 -7.23
N ASN A 77 -3.73 -4.30 -7.42
CA ASN A 77 -2.29 -4.61 -7.40
C ASN A 77 -1.51 -3.80 -8.45
N GLN A 78 -2.00 -3.72 -9.69
CA GLN A 78 -1.36 -2.93 -10.75
C GLN A 78 -1.31 -1.43 -10.41
N ARG A 79 -2.38 -0.89 -9.82
CA ARG A 79 -2.43 0.51 -9.38
C ARG A 79 -1.50 0.77 -8.21
N PHE A 80 -1.46 -0.15 -7.23
CA PHE A 80 -0.52 -0.09 -6.12
C PHE A 80 0.91 -0.07 -6.65
N ASP A 81 1.28 -1.02 -7.52
CA ASP A 81 2.63 -1.13 -8.09
C ASP A 81 3.00 0.11 -8.91
N TYR A 82 2.05 0.69 -9.65
CA TYR A 82 2.25 1.97 -10.34
C TYR A 82 2.60 3.11 -9.38
N TYR A 83 1.82 3.27 -8.30
CA TYR A 83 2.08 4.31 -7.32
C TYR A 83 3.38 4.06 -6.54
N ALA A 84 3.67 2.81 -6.20
CA ALA A 84 4.91 2.40 -5.54
C ALA A 84 6.15 2.75 -6.36
N GLN A 85 6.17 2.41 -7.67
CA GLN A 85 7.28 2.76 -8.55
C GLN A 85 7.50 4.28 -8.65
N LYS A 86 6.40 5.05 -8.78
CA LYS A 86 6.47 6.51 -8.84
C LYS A 86 6.92 7.11 -7.51
N TYR A 87 6.46 6.53 -6.40
CA TYR A 87 6.87 6.87 -5.05
C TYR A 87 8.38 6.67 -4.88
N GLU A 88 8.91 5.49 -5.19
CA GLU A 88 10.33 5.16 -4.97
C GLU A 88 11.27 6.04 -5.78
N ALA A 89 10.95 6.27 -7.06
CA ALA A 89 11.75 7.14 -7.92
C ALA A 89 11.77 8.60 -7.39
N LEU A 90 10.63 9.09 -6.93
CA LEU A 90 10.52 10.45 -6.41
C LEU A 90 11.10 10.57 -5.00
N TYR A 91 11.02 9.51 -4.19
CA TYR A 91 11.60 9.41 -2.87
C TYR A 91 13.11 9.65 -2.92
N ILE A 92 13.83 8.87 -3.73
CA ILE A 92 15.29 8.98 -3.85
C ILE A 92 15.69 10.40 -4.28
N LYS A 93 14.99 10.95 -5.28
CA LYS A 93 15.25 12.31 -5.76
C LYS A 93 15.03 13.36 -4.66
N THR A 94 13.98 13.20 -3.86
CA THR A 94 13.63 14.14 -2.79
C THR A 94 14.57 14.03 -1.61
N ALA A 95 14.93 12.80 -1.21
CA ALA A 95 15.90 12.53 -0.15
C ALA A 95 17.26 13.13 -0.50
N LYS A 96 17.76 12.92 -1.73
CA LYS A 96 19.03 13.50 -2.18
C LYS A 96 19.03 15.02 -2.12
N LYS A 97 17.96 15.67 -2.60
CA LYS A 97 17.84 17.13 -2.50
C LYS A 97 17.77 17.61 -1.06
N ALA A 98 17.06 16.90 -0.19
CA ALA A 98 17.00 17.24 1.22
C ALA A 98 18.37 17.11 1.91
N GLU A 99 19.14 16.08 1.55
CA GLU A 99 20.52 15.90 2.00
C GLU A 99 21.43 17.04 1.51
N GLU A 100 21.32 17.43 0.23
CA GLU A 100 22.06 18.57 -0.34
C GLU A 100 21.75 19.88 0.39
N ILE A 101 20.48 20.17 0.68
CA ILE A 101 20.08 21.36 1.45
C ILE A 101 20.64 21.31 2.88
N GLY A 102 20.52 20.18 3.58
CA GLY A 102 21.00 20.06 4.95
C GLY A 102 22.53 20.13 5.08
N ASN A 103 23.26 19.61 4.09
CA ASN A 103 24.71 19.78 4.01
C ASN A 103 25.09 21.23 3.73
N SER A 104 24.40 21.90 2.80
CA SER A 104 24.60 23.32 2.51
C SER A 104 24.33 24.21 3.72
N GLU A 105 23.27 23.92 4.49
CA GLU A 105 23.00 24.58 5.77
C GLU A 105 24.17 24.38 6.74
N THR A 106 24.62 23.13 6.93
CA THR A 106 25.74 22.83 7.83
C THR A 106 27.04 23.55 7.43
N GLU A 107 27.33 23.64 6.13
CA GLU A 107 28.47 24.38 5.59
C GLU A 107 28.37 25.88 5.87
N LYS A 108 27.22 26.50 5.61
CA LYS A 108 26.98 27.93 5.90
C LYS A 108 27.18 28.27 7.38
N TRP A 109 26.68 27.41 8.26
CA TRP A 109 26.88 27.57 9.69
C TRP A 109 28.35 27.44 10.09
N SER A 110 29.08 26.46 9.53
CA SER A 110 30.51 26.32 9.79
C SER A 110 31.28 27.56 9.33
N ASP A 111 31.00 28.06 8.13
CA ASP A 111 31.63 29.25 7.57
C ASP A 111 31.35 30.50 8.40
N ALA A 112 30.10 30.69 8.86
CA ALA A 112 29.72 31.83 9.68
C ALA A 112 30.35 31.77 11.09
N ILE A 113 30.50 30.58 11.67
CA ILE A 113 31.20 30.37 12.95
C ILE A 113 32.70 30.66 12.79
N ASP A 114 33.35 30.09 11.78
CA ASP A 114 34.80 30.18 11.56
C ASP A 114 35.25 31.60 11.20
N ASN A 115 34.36 32.40 10.59
CA ASN A 115 34.62 33.80 10.23
C ASN A 115 34.11 34.82 11.26
N SER A 116 33.58 34.37 12.41
CA SER A 116 33.16 35.27 13.50
C SER A 116 34.35 35.58 14.43
N ASP A 117 34.65 36.87 14.61
CA ASP A 117 35.74 37.32 15.50
C ASP A 117 35.35 37.26 17.00
N SER A 118 34.04 37.22 17.28
CA SER A 118 33.48 37.02 18.61
C SER A 118 32.09 36.38 18.55
N ALA A 119 31.64 35.78 19.66
CA ALA A 119 30.32 35.14 19.74
C ALA A 119 29.14 36.13 19.58
N ASP A 120 29.39 37.43 19.74
CA ASP A 120 28.40 38.49 19.55
C ASP A 120 28.23 38.89 18.06
N ASP A 121 29.16 38.47 17.18
CA ASP A 121 29.13 38.76 15.73
C ASP A 121 28.43 37.66 14.91
N PHE A 122 28.07 36.54 15.54
CA PHE A 122 27.41 35.41 14.89
C PHE A 122 25.89 35.51 14.99
N ASP A 123 25.23 35.89 13.90
CA ASP A 123 23.77 35.91 13.79
C ASP A 123 23.26 34.59 13.17
N VAL A 124 22.63 33.78 14.02
CA VAL A 124 22.00 32.51 13.64
C VAL A 124 20.87 32.71 12.64
N ASP A 125 20.04 33.74 12.84
CA ASP A 125 18.85 33.97 12.01
C ASP A 125 19.26 34.45 10.61
N GLU A 126 20.32 35.28 10.51
CA GLU A 126 20.91 35.67 9.23
C GLU A 126 21.53 34.47 8.50
N THR A 127 22.31 33.64 9.21
CA THR A 127 22.93 32.43 8.63
C THR A 127 21.89 31.46 8.08
N ILE A 128 20.81 31.22 8.84
CA ILE A 128 19.66 30.41 8.39
C ILE A 128 19.00 31.05 7.16
N THR A 129 18.73 32.36 7.21
CA THR A 129 18.06 33.07 6.13
C THR A 129 18.86 32.97 4.83
N ASP A 130 20.16 33.19 4.89
CA ASP A 130 21.06 33.09 3.75
C ASP A 130 21.11 31.66 3.19
N ALA A 131 21.18 30.66 4.06
CA ALA A 131 21.17 29.26 3.64
C ALA A 131 19.85 28.89 2.95
N MET A 132 18.71 29.36 3.48
CA MET A 132 17.40 29.16 2.86
C MET A 132 17.26 29.89 1.52
N VAL A 133 17.83 31.09 1.37
CA VAL A 133 17.80 31.86 0.10
C VAL A 133 18.59 31.15 -0.99
N ASP A 134 19.79 30.66 -0.68
CA ASP A 134 20.62 29.93 -1.65
C ASP A 134 19.98 28.62 -2.08
N ASN A 135 19.28 27.96 -1.16
CA ASN A 135 18.57 26.71 -1.42
C ASN A 135 17.11 26.90 -1.86
N ALA A 136 16.64 28.12 -2.10
CA ALA A 136 15.22 28.39 -2.33
C ALA A 136 14.62 27.58 -3.50
N GLY A 137 15.39 27.36 -4.57
CA GLY A 137 14.98 26.53 -5.70
C GLY A 137 14.82 25.05 -5.33
N ASP A 138 15.75 24.51 -4.56
CA ASP A 138 15.72 23.12 -4.11
C ASP A 138 14.65 22.87 -3.05
N ILE A 139 14.44 23.83 -2.14
CA ILE A 139 13.33 23.83 -1.18
C ILE A 139 11.98 23.76 -1.90
N ALA A 140 11.78 24.59 -2.93
CA ALA A 140 10.55 24.58 -3.72
C ALA A 140 10.33 23.23 -4.44
N ASP A 141 11.41 22.63 -4.96
CA ASP A 141 11.38 21.31 -5.57
C ASP A 141 11.03 20.21 -4.55
N VAL A 142 11.61 20.25 -3.35
CA VAL A 142 11.32 19.31 -2.25
C VAL A 142 9.85 19.41 -1.86
N ASP A 143 9.31 20.60 -1.66
CA ASP A 143 7.89 20.80 -1.33
C ASP A 143 6.96 20.28 -2.42
N ALA A 144 7.28 20.56 -3.69
CA ALA A 144 6.51 20.06 -4.83
C ALA A 144 6.56 18.53 -4.93
N ASN A 145 7.72 17.93 -4.69
CA ASN A 145 7.89 16.48 -4.70
C ASN A 145 7.14 15.83 -3.52
N MET A 146 7.21 16.41 -2.31
CA MET A 146 6.52 15.89 -1.13
C MET A 146 4.99 15.90 -1.29
N LYS A 147 4.43 16.88 -2.02
CA LYS A 147 3.01 16.86 -2.40
C LYS A 147 2.67 15.64 -3.28
N LYS A 148 3.48 15.37 -4.32
CA LYS A 148 3.29 14.20 -5.19
C LYS A 148 3.51 12.87 -4.47
N ILE A 149 4.53 12.80 -3.60
CA ILE A 149 4.79 11.62 -2.76
C ILE A 149 3.58 11.32 -1.88
N LYS A 150 2.96 12.35 -1.30
CA LYS A 150 1.70 12.21 -0.54
C LYS A 150 0.57 11.66 -1.42
N GLU A 151 0.39 12.18 -2.64
CA GLU A 151 -0.61 11.67 -3.58
C GLU A 151 -0.38 10.18 -3.93
N TYR A 152 0.87 9.78 -4.16
CA TYR A 152 1.20 8.37 -4.42
C TYR A 152 0.97 7.48 -3.20
N THR A 153 1.26 7.99 -2.00
CA THR A 153 1.00 7.34 -0.72
C THR A 153 -0.50 7.11 -0.51
N GLU A 154 -1.34 8.11 -0.80
CA GLU A 154 -2.79 7.99 -0.78
C GLU A 154 -3.30 7.02 -1.85
N GLY A 155 -2.71 7.04 -3.04
CA GLY A 155 -2.97 6.09 -4.11
C GLY A 155 -2.67 4.64 -3.72
N MET A 156 -1.53 4.37 -3.08
CA MET A 156 -1.19 3.04 -2.55
C MET A 156 -2.18 2.61 -1.48
N LYS A 157 -2.49 3.47 -0.51
CA LYS A 157 -3.47 3.17 0.55
C LYS A 157 -4.86 2.82 -0.01
N ALA A 158 -5.32 3.54 -1.01
CA ALA A 158 -6.61 3.27 -1.66
C ALA A 158 -6.62 1.96 -2.46
N ASN A 159 -5.45 1.44 -2.83
CA ASN A 159 -5.28 0.23 -3.62
C ASN A 159 -4.61 -0.92 -2.84
N GLU A 160 -4.56 -0.82 -1.51
CA GLU A 160 -4.00 -1.85 -0.64
C GLU A 160 -4.75 -3.18 -0.79
N THR A 161 -4.00 -4.27 -0.83
CA THR A 161 -4.52 -5.64 -0.91
C THR A 161 -3.78 -6.54 0.07
N GLN A 162 -4.22 -7.80 0.18
CA GLN A 162 -3.52 -8.77 1.02
C GLN A 162 -2.06 -9.00 0.61
N ASP A 163 -1.75 -8.86 -0.70
CA ASP A 163 -0.41 -9.10 -1.25
C ASP A 163 0.44 -7.81 -1.38
N ARG A 164 -0.15 -6.66 -1.07
CA ARG A 164 0.45 -5.33 -1.22
C ARG A 164 0.09 -4.46 -0.03
N SER A 165 0.95 -4.50 0.99
CA SER A 165 0.75 -3.73 2.21
C SER A 165 1.32 -2.32 2.06
N PHE A 166 0.54 -1.35 2.51
CA PHE A 166 0.90 0.07 2.51
C PHE A 166 1.80 0.47 3.70
N ASP A 167 1.89 -0.35 4.74
CA ASP A 167 2.50 0.04 6.03
C ASP A 167 3.96 0.49 5.93
N LYS A 168 4.77 -0.23 5.13
CA LYS A 168 6.18 0.13 4.94
C LYS A 168 6.33 1.47 4.21
N TYR A 169 5.52 1.73 3.19
CA TYR A 169 5.49 3.00 2.45
C TYR A 169 5.02 4.18 3.33
N ASN A 170 4.08 3.93 4.23
CA ASN A 170 3.65 4.94 5.21
C ASN A 170 4.79 5.30 6.18
N LYS A 171 5.56 4.31 6.64
CA LYS A 171 6.72 4.53 7.50
C LYS A 171 7.78 5.36 6.76
N SER A 172 8.19 4.93 5.57
CA SER A 172 9.20 5.66 4.77
C SER A 172 8.76 7.09 4.46
N TYR A 173 7.47 7.31 4.16
CA TYR A 173 6.92 8.64 3.92
C TYR A 173 7.06 9.56 5.14
N LYS A 174 6.75 9.05 6.34
CA LYS A 174 6.88 9.82 7.58
C LYS A 174 8.34 10.21 7.86
N GLU A 175 9.27 9.28 7.68
CA GLU A 175 10.69 9.57 7.92
C GLU A 175 11.25 10.58 6.91
N LEU A 176 10.91 10.43 5.62
CA LEU A 176 11.28 11.43 4.61
C LEU A 176 10.67 12.79 4.94
N LYS A 177 9.42 12.83 5.38
CA LYS A 177 8.76 14.07 5.79
C LYS A 177 9.47 14.75 6.96
N ASN A 178 9.96 13.98 7.94
CA ASN A 178 10.73 14.53 9.06
C ASN A 178 12.02 15.20 8.56
N LEU A 179 12.75 14.52 7.67
CA LEU A 179 13.96 15.07 7.04
C LEU A 179 13.63 16.34 6.24
N THR A 180 12.66 16.28 5.32
CA THR A 180 12.33 17.43 4.46
C THR A 180 11.83 18.62 5.28
N ASN A 181 11.00 18.40 6.29
CA ASN A 181 10.52 19.48 7.14
C ASN A 181 11.64 20.16 7.93
N LEU A 182 12.66 19.40 8.34
CA LEU A 182 13.81 19.96 9.04
C LEU A 182 14.61 20.89 8.11
N VAL A 183 14.90 20.45 6.89
CA VAL A 183 15.78 21.18 5.97
C VAL A 183 15.08 22.30 5.19
N THR A 184 13.74 22.26 5.05
CA THR A 184 12.98 23.36 4.42
C THR A 184 12.53 24.43 5.42
N SER A 185 12.70 24.18 6.71
CA SER A 185 12.38 25.11 7.79
C SER A 185 13.37 24.92 8.96
N PRO A 186 14.68 25.11 8.73
CA PRO A 186 15.70 24.96 9.76
C PRO A 186 15.45 25.92 10.93
N SER A 187 15.79 25.48 12.14
CA SER A 187 15.67 26.27 13.36
C SER A 187 16.51 25.65 14.47
N GLY A 188 16.76 26.42 15.54
CA GLY A 188 17.53 25.99 16.70
C GLY A 188 18.99 26.43 16.61
N SER A 189 19.87 25.70 17.29
CA SER A 189 21.33 25.90 17.23
C SER A 189 22.00 24.93 16.26
N TYR A 190 23.22 25.25 15.83
CA TYR A 190 24.05 24.42 14.95
C TYR A 190 24.05 22.95 15.37
N ASN A 191 24.40 22.68 16.63
CA ASN A 191 24.49 21.32 17.16
C ASN A 191 23.12 20.61 17.10
N SER A 192 22.04 21.30 17.48
CA SER A 192 20.71 20.71 17.48
C SER A 192 20.18 20.42 16.06
N PHE A 193 20.53 21.28 15.10
CA PHE A 193 20.22 21.06 13.70
C PHE A 193 21.01 19.88 13.14
N SER A 194 22.33 19.88 13.29
CA SER A 194 23.22 18.83 12.76
C SER A 194 22.88 17.45 13.33
N ASP A 195 22.63 17.35 14.64
CA ASP A 195 22.20 16.09 15.28
C ASP A 195 20.86 15.59 14.71
N SER A 196 19.89 16.50 14.54
CA SER A 196 18.57 16.18 13.99
C SER A 196 18.66 15.78 12.52
N PHE A 197 19.50 16.47 11.74
CA PHE A 197 19.72 16.21 10.33
C PHE A 197 20.29 14.81 10.13
N ASN A 198 21.41 14.49 10.79
CA ASN A 198 22.03 13.17 10.74
C ASN A 198 21.05 12.05 11.14
N LYS A 199 20.25 12.28 12.19
CA LYS A 199 19.24 11.34 12.66
C LYS A 199 18.14 11.11 11.62
N TYR A 200 17.55 12.16 11.08
CA TYR A 200 16.43 12.04 10.14
C TYR A 200 16.88 11.55 8.77
N ASP A 201 18.06 11.94 8.31
CA ASP A 201 18.66 11.40 7.09
C ASP A 201 18.87 9.88 7.20
N THR A 202 19.54 9.44 8.27
CA THR A 202 19.72 8.01 8.55
C THR A 202 18.39 7.26 8.67
N SER A 203 17.39 7.87 9.31
CA SER A 203 16.07 7.25 9.49
C SER A 203 15.31 7.12 8.16
N ALA A 204 15.38 8.14 7.29
CA ALA A 204 14.81 8.12 5.96
C ALA A 204 15.49 7.05 5.08
N ALA A 205 16.83 7.03 5.05
CA ALA A 205 17.60 6.03 4.31
C ALA A 205 17.27 4.59 4.76
N ASN A 206 17.19 4.34 6.06
CA ASN A 206 16.82 3.03 6.59
C ASN A 206 15.38 2.64 6.25
N ALA A 207 14.42 3.57 6.38
CA ALA A 207 13.04 3.30 6.05
C ALA A 207 12.82 3.03 4.55
N TYR A 208 13.62 3.65 3.68
CA TYR A 208 13.65 3.31 2.24
C TYR A 208 14.24 1.92 1.99
N LYS A 209 15.33 1.57 2.67
CA LYS A 209 15.94 0.24 2.57
C LYS A 209 14.98 -0.87 3.00
N ASP A 210 14.16 -0.63 4.02
CA ASP A 210 13.13 -1.57 4.50
C ASP A 210 12.05 -1.88 3.44
N LEU A 211 11.85 -1.00 2.43
CA LEU A 211 10.92 -1.25 1.32
C LEU A 211 11.39 -2.42 0.45
N ASN A 212 12.70 -2.58 0.31
CA ASN A 212 13.35 -3.51 -0.61
C ASN A 212 13.82 -4.82 0.05
N GLN A 213 13.48 -5.04 1.33
CA GLN A 213 13.80 -6.24 2.12
C GLN A 213 12.54 -7.05 2.43
#